data_AF-A0A2N3IFD2-F1
#
_entry.id   AF-A0A2N3IFD2-F1
#
_cell.length_a   1.000
_cell.length_b   1.000
_cell.length_c   1.000
_cell.angle_alpha   90.00
_cell.angle_beta   90.00
_cell.angle_gamma   90.00
#
_symmetry.space_group_name_H-M   'P 1'
#
loop_
_entity.id
_entity.type
_entity.pdbx_description
1 polymer ?
#
loop_
_entity_poly.entity_id
_entity_poly.type
_entity_poly.pdbx_seq_one_letter_code
_entity_poly.pdbx_strand_id
1 'polypeptide(L)'
;MKLLFKYLLSANYSFAKRWVNKKMTQQILPATIHTFTTPFAFIAAGLYCTVIGTIDYKFKTFLPIFIGLGIVMLGVSFYIEKKAKKAIYKWDIEKEYKSLNKSQRSNRNTFAFLFFWAGFALSVYLIITFTEGYLVK
;
A
#
# COMPACT_ATOMS: atom_id res chain seq x y z
N MET A 1 -10.75 -13.80 -3.48
CA MET A 1 -10.21 -12.67 -2.69
C MET A 1 -9.37 -13.07 -1.47
N LYS A 2 -9.84 -13.94 -0.56
CA LYS A 2 -9.10 -14.31 0.67
C LYS A 2 -7.69 -14.88 0.42
N LEU A 3 -7.55 -15.75 -0.59
CA LEU A 3 -6.28 -16.36 -0.99
C LEU A 3 -5.25 -15.32 -1.48
N LEU A 4 -5.67 -14.41 -2.36
CA LEU A 4 -4.82 -13.34 -2.89
C LEU A 4 -4.38 -12.36 -1.80
N PHE A 5 -5.30 -11.96 -0.92
CA PHE A 5 -4.99 -11.08 0.21
C PHE A 5 -4.03 -11.75 1.21
N LYS A 6 -4.23 -13.04 1.50
CA LYS A 6 -3.30 -13.82 2.32
C LYS A 6 -1.92 -13.91 1.68
N TYR A 7 -1.85 -14.18 0.39
CA TYR A 7 -0.59 -14.27 -0.35
C TYR A 7 0.15 -12.93 -0.36
N LEU A 8 -0.54 -11.83 -0.66
CA LEU A 8 0.00 -10.46 -0.59
C LEU A 8 0.54 -10.12 0.80
N LEU A 9 -0.22 -10.44 1.84
CA LEU A 9 0.17 -10.17 3.22
C LEU A 9 1.39 -10.99 3.64
N SER A 10 1.43 -12.25 3.23
CA SER A 10 2.60 -13.11 3.45
C SER A 10 3.83 -12.67 2.66
N ALA A 11 3.63 -12.18 1.44
CA ALA A 11 4.67 -11.60 0.61
C ALA A 11 5.29 -10.37 1.27
N ASN A 12 4.46 -9.47 1.79
CA ASN A 12 4.89 -8.31 2.56
C ASN A 12 5.59 -8.69 3.86
N TYR A 13 5.15 -9.74 4.54
CA TYR A 13 5.84 -10.25 5.73
C TYR A 13 7.24 -10.76 5.40
N SER A 14 7.38 -11.54 4.33
CA SER A 14 8.67 -12.01 3.83
C SER A 14 9.59 -10.85 3.47
N PHE A 15 9.04 -9.82 2.81
CA PHE A 15 9.78 -8.62 2.44
C PHE A 15 10.26 -7.89 3.70
N ALA A 16 9.36 -7.59 4.65
CA ALA A 16 9.72 -6.97 5.92
C ALA A 16 10.79 -7.76 6.68
N LYS A 17 10.68 -9.09 6.73
CA LYS A 17 11.68 -9.95 7.40
C LYS A 17 13.07 -9.88 6.75
N ARG A 18 13.16 -9.62 5.45
CA ARG A 18 14.44 -9.44 4.72
C ARG A 18 15.08 -8.09 5.01
N TRP A 19 14.28 -7.03 5.14
CA TRP A 19 14.75 -5.65 5.22
C TRP A 19 14.87 -5.11 6.65
N VAL A 20 14.08 -5.63 7.60
CA VAL A 20 14.18 -5.26 9.02
C VAL A 20 15.45 -5.84 9.62
N ASN A 21 16.14 -5.03 10.43
CA ASN A 21 17.33 -5.44 11.16
C ASN A 21 17.04 -6.70 12.01
N LYS A 22 17.89 -7.73 11.89
CA LYS A 22 17.77 -8.98 12.63
C LYS A 22 17.74 -8.78 14.16
N LYS A 23 18.35 -7.69 14.67
CA LYS A 23 18.34 -7.32 16.09
C LYS A 23 17.02 -6.65 16.56
N MET A 24 16.12 -6.30 15.63
CA MET A 24 14.87 -5.57 15.90
C MET A 24 13.66 -6.34 15.39
N THR A 25 13.50 -7.59 15.83
CA THR A 25 12.41 -8.45 15.36
C THR A 25 11.02 -7.90 15.67
N GLN A 26 10.85 -7.07 16.72
CA GLN A 26 9.57 -6.41 16.99
C GLN A 26 9.09 -5.50 15.85
N GLN A 27 9.99 -5.00 14.99
CA GLN A 27 9.64 -4.10 13.89
C GLN A 27 9.11 -4.82 12.65
N ILE A 28 9.21 -6.16 12.59
CA ILE A 28 8.75 -6.92 11.41
C ILE A 28 7.26 -6.73 11.18
N LEU A 29 6.45 -6.77 12.25
CA LEU A 29 5.01 -6.62 12.14
C LEU A 29 4.62 -5.21 11.69
N PRO A 30 5.07 -4.12 12.35
CA PRO A 30 4.87 -2.75 11.85
C PRO A 30 5.32 -2.56 10.39
N ALA A 31 6.51 -3.06 10.03
CA ALA A 31 7.02 -2.94 8.67
C ALA A 31 6.17 -3.71 7.66
N THR A 32 5.73 -4.93 8.00
CA THR A 32 4.81 -5.73 7.17
C THR A 32 3.52 -4.99 6.90
N ILE A 33 2.94 -4.40 7.94
CA ILE A 33 1.69 -3.66 7.85
C ILE A 33 1.88 -2.44 6.96
N HIS A 34 2.94 -1.66 7.18
CA HIS A 34 3.23 -0.47 6.41
C HIS A 34 3.46 -0.80 4.92
N THR A 35 4.32 -1.76 4.60
CA THR A 35 4.56 -2.13 3.20
C THR A 35 3.31 -2.74 2.55
N PHE A 36 2.44 -3.37 3.33
CA PHE A 36 1.18 -3.89 2.85
C PHE A 36 0.13 -2.81 2.61
N THR A 37 0.04 -1.77 3.46
CA THR A 37 -0.98 -0.71 3.35
C THR A 37 -0.63 0.37 2.34
N THR A 38 0.65 0.73 2.21
CA THR A 38 1.11 1.82 1.35
C THR A 38 0.65 1.71 -0.11
N PRO A 39 0.68 0.54 -0.78
CA PRO A 39 0.21 0.43 -2.15
C PRO A 39 -1.29 0.73 -2.29
N PHE A 40 -2.10 0.37 -1.29
CA PHE A 40 -3.53 0.73 -1.28
C PHE A 40 -3.74 2.22 -1.05
N ALA A 41 -2.90 2.86 -0.23
CA ALA A 41 -2.92 4.31 -0.06
C ALA A 41 -2.57 5.04 -1.36
N PHE A 42 -1.59 4.54 -2.13
CA PHE A 42 -1.29 5.05 -3.47
C PHE A 42 -2.47 4.91 -4.44
N ILE A 43 -3.11 3.74 -4.48
CA ILE A 43 -4.29 3.53 -5.33
C ILE A 43 -5.42 4.51 -4.93
N ALA A 44 -5.66 4.68 -3.62
CA ALA A 44 -6.67 5.60 -3.12
C ALA A 44 -6.35 7.06 -3.46
N ALA A 45 -5.07 7.45 -3.39
CA ALA A 45 -4.59 8.77 -3.80
C ALA A 45 -4.86 9.03 -5.29
N GLY A 46 -4.50 8.08 -6.16
CA GLY A 46 -4.75 8.20 -7.60
C GLY A 46 -6.25 8.31 -7.93
N LEU A 47 -7.09 7.50 -7.28
CA LEU A 47 -8.54 7.58 -7.43
C LEU A 47 -9.11 8.92 -6.94
N TYR A 48 -8.64 9.42 -5.81
CA TYR A 48 -9.04 10.73 -5.31
C TYR A 48 -8.69 11.84 -6.30
N CYS A 49 -7.47 11.86 -6.84
CA CYS A 49 -7.05 12.83 -7.85
C CYS A 49 -7.84 12.70 -9.15
N THR A 50 -8.23 11.49 -9.54
CA THR A 50 -9.13 11.24 -10.68
C THR A 50 -10.48 11.95 -10.45
N VAL A 51 -11.11 11.70 -9.29
CA VAL A 51 -12.40 12.32 -8.94
C VAL A 51 -12.29 13.85 -8.94
N ILE A 52 -11.29 14.41 -8.26
CA ILE A 52 -11.07 15.86 -8.21
C ILE A 52 -10.77 16.45 -9.60
N GLY A 53 -10.03 15.73 -10.44
CA GLY A 53 -9.75 16.14 -11.82
C GLY A 53 -11.00 16.21 -12.69
N THR A 54 -11.89 15.23 -12.53
CA THR A 54 -13.12 15.08 -13.35
C THR A 54 -14.28 15.98 -12.95
N ILE A 55 -14.29 16.56 -11.75
CA ILE A 55 -15.34 17.50 -11.37
C ILE A 55 -15.15 18.88 -12.01
N ASP A 56 -16.25 19.52 -12.38
CA ASP A 56 -16.27 20.87 -12.98
C ASP A 56 -15.79 21.95 -11.99
N TYR A 57 -15.99 21.71 -10.69
CA TYR A 57 -15.55 22.63 -9.65
C TYR A 57 -14.01 22.65 -9.54
N LYS A 58 -13.42 23.84 -9.65
CA LYS A 58 -11.97 24.06 -9.46
C LYS A 58 -11.70 24.85 -8.18
N PHE A 59 -10.93 24.26 -7.26
CA PHE A 59 -10.49 24.95 -6.05
C PHE A 59 -9.58 26.15 -6.40
N LYS A 60 -9.72 27.25 -5.66
CA LYS A 60 -8.86 28.44 -5.82
C LYS A 60 -7.44 28.22 -5.32
N THR A 61 -7.25 27.29 -4.39
CA THR A 61 -5.95 26.92 -3.81
C THR A 61 -5.82 25.40 -3.75
N PHE A 62 -4.60 24.89 -3.70
CA PHE A 62 -4.34 23.45 -3.60
C PHE A 62 -4.53 22.89 -2.18
N LEU A 63 -4.65 23.75 -1.16
CA LEU A 63 -4.73 23.34 0.24
C LEU A 63 -5.91 22.37 0.53
N PRO A 64 -7.15 22.63 0.08
CA PRO A 64 -8.26 21.68 0.29
C PRO A 64 -8.03 20.34 -0.42
N ILE A 65 -7.37 20.36 -1.58
CA ILE A 65 -7.04 19.16 -2.36
C ILE A 65 -6.06 18.29 -1.55
N PHE A 66 -5.02 18.88 -0.96
CA PHE A 66 -4.06 18.16 -0.11
C PHE A 66 -4.67 17.65 1.19
N ILE A 67 -5.55 18.42 1.83
CA ILE A 67 -6.27 17.99 3.04
C ILE A 67 -7.13 16.76 2.72
N GLY A 68 -7.93 16.82 1.65
CA GLY A 68 -8.75 15.68 1.23
C GLY A 68 -7.93 14.46 0.85
N LEU A 69 -6.80 14.65 0.15
CA LEU A 69 -5.85 13.58 -0.17
C LEU A 69 -5.34 12.89 1.10
N GLY A 70 -4.92 13.67 2.10
CA GLY A 70 -4.47 13.16 3.40
C GLY A 70 -5.56 12.36 4.11
N ILE A 71 -6.79 12.86 4.13
CA ILE A 71 -7.95 12.16 4.74
C ILE A 71 -8.18 10.80 4.06
N VAL A 72 -8.18 10.76 2.72
CA VAL A 72 -8.42 9.52 1.96
C VAL A 72 -7.29 8.50 2.20
N MET A 73 -6.03 8.93 2.07
CA MET A 73 -4.88 8.05 2.25
C MET A 73 -4.82 7.48 3.67
N LEU A 74 -5.02 8.32 4.70
CA LEU A 74 -5.02 7.90 6.10
C LEU A 74 -6.21 6.99 6.40
N GLY A 75 -7.42 7.35 5.94
CA GLY A 75 -8.62 6.56 6.15
C GLY A 75 -8.50 5.14 5.61
N VAL A 76 -8.01 5.00 4.37
CA VAL A 76 -7.75 3.70 3.74
C VAL A 76 -6.65 2.94 4.49
N SER A 77 -5.57 3.62 4.85
CA SER A 77 -4.45 3.01 5.57
C SER A 77 -4.88 2.42 6.91
N PHE A 78 -5.60 3.18 7.74
CA PHE A 78 -6.09 2.71 9.04
C PHE A 78 -7.09 1.56 8.92
N TYR A 79 -8.00 1.63 7.94
CA TYR A 79 -8.98 0.58 7.69
C TYR A 79 -8.30 -0.75 7.33
N ILE A 80 -7.34 -0.70 6.41
CA ILE A 80 -6.62 -1.88 5.94
C ILE A 80 -5.67 -2.39 7.02
N GLU A 81 -4.98 -1.50 7.75
CA GLU A 81 -4.10 -1.85 8.86
C GLU A 81 -4.82 -2.69 9.91
N LYS A 82 -6.01 -2.27 10.35
CA LYS A 82 -6.79 -3.01 11.37
C LYS A 82 -7.13 -4.41 10.90
N LYS A 83 -7.44 -4.58 9.61
CA LYS A 83 -7.72 -5.90 9.00
C LYS A 83 -6.46 -6.74 8.83
N ALA A 84 -5.37 -6.13 8.36
CA ALA A 84 -4.09 -6.78 8.13
C ALA A 84 -3.51 -7.32 9.45
N LYS A 85 -3.50 -6.51 10.52
CA LYS A 85 -3.09 -6.94 11.87
C LYS A 85 -3.81 -8.21 12.28
N LYS A 86 -5.15 -8.20 12.25
CA LYS A 86 -5.97 -9.37 12.61
C LYS A 86 -5.68 -10.58 11.72
N ALA A 87 -5.49 -10.36 10.42
CA ALA A 87 -5.24 -11.42 9.45
C ALA A 87 -3.87 -12.09 9.61
N ILE A 88 -2.82 -11.33 9.99
CA ILE A 88 -1.48 -11.87 10.24
C ILE A 88 -1.53 -12.94 11.33
N TYR A 89 -2.19 -12.65 12.44
CA TYR A 89 -2.36 -13.59 13.55
C TYR A 89 -3.31 -14.74 13.17
N LYS A 90 -4.48 -14.43 12.59
CA LYS A 90 -5.49 -15.44 12.26
C LYS A 90 -5.02 -16.47 11.22
N TRP A 91 -4.08 -16.10 10.34
CA TRP A 91 -3.59 -16.96 9.28
C TRP A 91 -2.20 -17.54 9.53
N ASP A 92 -1.65 -17.36 10.73
CA ASP A 92 -0.33 -17.86 11.13
C ASP A 92 0.78 -17.53 10.12
N ILE A 93 0.80 -16.29 9.62
CA ILE A 93 1.70 -15.86 8.53
C ILE A 93 3.18 -16.08 8.89
N GLU A 94 3.55 -15.92 10.18
CA GLU A 94 4.91 -16.21 10.64
C GLU A 94 5.26 -17.71 10.52
N LYS A 95 4.34 -18.59 10.91
CA LYS A 95 4.54 -20.04 10.81
C LYS A 95 4.67 -20.46 9.36
N GLU A 96 3.82 -19.90 8.49
CA GLU A 96 3.91 -20.11 7.05
C GLU A 96 5.25 -19.63 6.49
N TYR A 97 5.75 -18.46 6.90
CA TYR A 97 7.06 -17.98 6.45
C TYR A 97 8.22 -18.93 6.81
N LYS A 98 8.16 -19.53 8.01
CA LYS A 98 9.18 -20.49 8.49
C LYS A 98 9.22 -21.76 7.64
N SER A 99 8.10 -22.22 7.09
CA SER A 99 8.06 -23.42 6.24
C SER A 99 8.51 -23.19 4.80
N LEU A 100 8.73 -21.94 4.37
CA LEU A 100 9.17 -21.63 3.01
C LEU A 100 10.66 -21.88 2.80
N ASN A 101 11.01 -22.34 1.60
CA ASN A 101 12.40 -22.38 1.15
C ASN A 101 12.89 -21.01 0.63
N LYS A 102 14.19 -20.91 0.34
CA LYS A 102 14.85 -19.65 -0.10
C LYS A 102 14.24 -19.09 -1.40
N SER A 103 13.93 -19.96 -2.37
CA SER A 103 13.34 -19.56 -3.65
C SER A 103 11.93 -18.98 -3.46
N GLN A 104 11.08 -19.66 -2.69
CA GLN A 104 9.72 -19.19 -2.37
C GLN A 104 9.73 -17.84 -1.64
N ARG A 105 10.65 -17.65 -0.68
CA ARG A 105 10.83 -16.36 -0.01
C ARG A 105 11.27 -15.26 -0.98
N SER A 106 12.18 -15.58 -1.90
CA SER A 106 12.61 -14.63 -2.94
C SER A 106 11.46 -14.21 -3.84
N ASN A 107 10.67 -15.16 -4.34
CA ASN A 107 9.50 -14.88 -5.19
C ASN A 107 8.46 -14.02 -4.46
N ARG A 108 8.22 -14.31 -3.18
CA ARG A 108 7.35 -13.50 -2.32
C ARG A 108 7.87 -12.07 -2.14
N ASN A 109 9.17 -11.89 -1.95
CA ASN A 109 9.77 -10.56 -1.84
C ASN A 109 9.63 -9.78 -3.15
N THR A 110 9.90 -10.42 -4.29
CA THR A 110 9.73 -9.81 -5.62
C THR A 110 8.28 -9.41 -5.84
N PHE A 111 7.33 -10.27 -5.47
CA PHE A 111 5.92 -9.97 -5.60
C PHE A 111 5.48 -8.76 -4.75
N ALA A 112 5.93 -8.67 -3.49
CA ALA A 112 5.67 -7.52 -2.64
C ALA A 112 6.27 -6.23 -3.22
N PHE A 113 7.49 -6.30 -3.74
CA PHE A 113 8.16 -5.19 -4.41
C PHE A 113 7.39 -4.72 -5.65
N LEU A 114 6.99 -5.65 -6.52
CA LEU A 114 6.20 -5.33 -7.72
C LEU A 114 4.84 -4.73 -7.36
N PHE A 115 4.15 -5.26 -6.35
CA PHE A 115 2.87 -4.71 -5.91
C PHE A 115 3.01 -3.27 -5.41
N PHE A 116 4.08 -2.96 -4.67
CA PHE A 116 4.39 -1.61 -4.23
C PHE A 116 4.60 -0.66 -5.41
N TRP A 117 5.48 -1.01 -6.34
CA TRP A 117 5.79 -0.16 -7.49
C TRP A 117 4.63 -0.05 -8.47
N ALA A 118 3.83 -1.10 -8.64
CA ALA A 118 2.61 -1.04 -9.46
C ALA A 118 1.60 -0.06 -8.86
N GLY A 119 1.36 -0.10 -7.54
CA GLY A 119 0.50 0.86 -6.85
C GLY A 119 1.02 2.29 -6.97
N PHE A 120 2.33 2.47 -6.78
CA PHE A 120 2.98 3.78 -6.94
C PHE A 120 2.86 4.33 -8.37
N ALA A 121 3.26 3.55 -9.38
CA ALA A 121 3.20 3.95 -10.78
C ALA A 121 1.77 4.27 -11.23
N LEU A 122 0.79 3.47 -10.83
CA LEU A 122 -0.62 3.74 -11.09
C LEU A 122 -1.06 5.06 -10.45
N SER A 123 -0.65 5.33 -9.20
CA SER A 123 -0.99 6.58 -8.53
C SER A 123 -0.39 7.80 -9.23
N VAL A 124 0.88 7.72 -9.64
CA VAL A 124 1.57 8.79 -10.37
C VAL A 124 0.89 9.03 -11.72
N TYR A 125 0.59 7.96 -12.46
CA TYR A 125 -0.12 8.05 -13.73
C TYR A 125 -1.46 8.77 -13.57
N LEU A 126 -2.30 8.32 -12.63
CA LEU A 126 -3.61 8.94 -12.39
C LEU A 126 -3.50 10.38 -11.91
N ILE A 127 -2.52 10.70 -11.06
CA ILE A 127 -2.29 12.08 -10.62
C ILE A 127 -1.94 12.93 -11.83
N ILE A 128 -0.97 12.55 -12.65
CA ILE A 128 -0.55 13.33 -13.83
C ILE A 128 -1.73 13.51 -14.79
N THR A 129 -2.34 12.42 -15.24
CA THR A 129 -3.42 12.46 -16.24
C THR A 129 -4.61 13.32 -15.83
N PHE A 130 -4.99 13.31 -14.55
CA PHE A 130 -6.20 14.00 -14.09
C PHE A 130 -5.94 15.35 -13.41
N THR A 131 -4.67 15.69 -13.11
CA THR A 131 -4.30 17.01 -12.57
C THR A 131 -3.61 17.92 -13.60
N GLU A 132 -3.18 17.40 -14.75
CA GLU A 132 -2.74 18.24 -15.88
C GLU A 132 -3.80 19.29 -16.26
N GLY A 133 -5.09 18.93 -16.27
CA GLY A 133 -6.19 19.86 -16.49
C GLY A 133 -6.42 20.92 -15.39
N TYR A 134 -5.74 20.80 -14.24
CA TYR A 134 -5.70 21.83 -13.19
C TYR A 134 -4.48 22.76 -13.32
N LEU A 135 -3.42 22.32 -14.00
CA LEU A 135 -2.17 23.05 -14.20
C LEU A 135 -2.15 23.85 -15.51
N VAL A 136 -2.91 23.43 -16.53
CA VAL A 136 -3.14 24.23 -17.74
C VAL A 136 -4.22 25.27 -17.42
N LYS A 137 -3.81 26.36 -16.78
CA LYS A 137 -4.53 27.63 -16.76
C LYS A 137 -3.77 28.65 -17.59
#